data_AF-A0A2P2IFY9-F1
#
_entry.id   AF-A0A2P2IFY9-F1
#
_cell.length_a   1.000
_cell.length_b   1.000
_cell.length_c   1.000
_cell.angle_alpha   90.00
_cell.angle_beta   90.00
_cell.angle_gamma   90.00
#
_symmetry.space_group_name_H-M   'P 1'
#
loop_
_entity.id
_entity.type
_entity.pdbx_description
1 polymer ?
#
loop_
_entity_poly.entity_id
_entity_poly.type
_entity_poly.pdbx_seq_one_letter_code
_entity_poly.pdbx_strand_id
1 'polypeptide(L)'
;QLELVMTEFFTGNTSNERKREIEGHLNNMWLQPDAWKHCLYCITHTSNEYVAMVCITALENLINRQLCGSLSSCQLTEIRQSILQCVMEKHTAMQNCVRNKLVKVVVDIARIQWPHNYPNFIEDIMLIGEHGSVVLCLVFLQVAMEELAIRDHQLMPHSRKLHIKERLHGHAPHMLHYVTGVLEKLLLYPRGDSGDASGGGGGGFTTTPPPSPSLSPHNPASPADAAPASSLSNILLLLKQRCQSHYQPAPRWLQLAATFPHSWDAASDNQAYVALNCLAQLMVWLPLHLLADNNSATVDIIFTYAALAALNSVSSQSSNTVSISAVSCIQEFLARPCIPPSLNPLLLQVLTNCCVLVHYLLSSSPAVGAVASSAKQRLALLHPTYLDKVTELVRVLVAV
;
A
#
# COMPACT_ATOMS: atom_id res chain seq x y z
N GLN A 1 7.33 36.18 -13.93
CA GLN A 1 5.98 36.77 -13.82
C GLN A 1 4.98 35.79 -13.20
N LEU A 2 4.84 34.56 -13.71
CA LEU A 2 3.93 33.56 -13.14
C LEU A 2 4.20 33.24 -11.65
N GLU A 3 5.47 33.14 -11.25
CA GLU A 3 5.85 32.96 -9.83
C GLU A 3 5.37 34.09 -8.91
N LEU A 4 5.46 35.34 -9.36
CA LEU A 4 4.95 36.50 -8.60
C LEU A 4 3.44 36.43 -8.44
N VAL A 5 2.73 36.13 -9.53
CA VAL A 5 1.26 36.00 -9.55
C VAL A 5 0.80 34.85 -8.65
N MET A 6 1.48 33.71 -8.67
CA MET A 6 1.14 32.57 -7.82
C MET A 6 1.44 32.84 -6.35
N THR A 7 2.55 33.54 -6.06
CA THR A 7 2.87 33.93 -4.69
C THR A 7 1.82 34.92 -4.16
N GLU A 8 1.44 35.92 -4.95
CA GLU A 8 0.35 36.85 -4.63
C GLU A 8 -0.95 36.09 -4.35
N PHE A 9 -1.35 35.17 -5.24
CA PHE A 9 -2.59 34.39 -5.11
C PHE A 9 -2.70 33.63 -3.77
N PHE A 10 -1.60 33.04 -3.30
CA PHE A 10 -1.58 32.25 -2.06
C PHE A 10 -1.23 33.04 -0.80
N THR A 11 -0.92 34.33 -0.90
CA THR A 11 -0.76 35.16 0.31
C THR A 11 -2.10 35.39 1.02
N GLY A 12 -2.08 35.43 2.36
CA GLY A 12 -3.28 35.59 3.19
C GLY A 12 -3.98 36.95 3.03
N ASN A 13 -3.30 37.94 2.44
CA ASN A 13 -3.80 39.31 2.31
C ASN A 13 -4.48 39.58 0.96
N THR A 14 -4.49 38.62 0.04
CA THR A 14 -5.09 38.80 -1.30
C THR A 14 -6.60 38.67 -1.24
N SER A 15 -7.31 39.70 -1.70
CA SER A 15 -8.77 39.73 -1.73
C SER A 15 -9.34 38.68 -2.68
N ASN A 16 -10.57 38.22 -2.42
CA ASN A 16 -11.26 37.26 -3.29
C ASN A 16 -11.49 37.80 -4.71
N GLU A 17 -11.71 39.10 -4.85
CA GLU A 17 -11.83 39.76 -6.16
C GLU A 17 -10.52 39.65 -6.94
N ARG A 18 -9.40 39.95 -6.29
CA ARG A 18 -8.08 39.83 -6.90
C ARG A 18 -7.73 38.39 -7.29
N LYS A 19 -8.11 37.41 -6.46
CA LYS A 19 -7.96 35.98 -6.81
C LYS A 19 -8.73 35.60 -8.08
N ARG A 20 -9.97 36.08 -8.24
CA ARG A 20 -10.77 35.86 -9.46
C ARG A 20 -10.16 36.52 -10.68
N GLU A 21 -9.61 37.74 -10.55
CA GLU A 21 -8.89 38.39 -11.65
C GLU A 21 -7.69 37.56 -12.09
N ILE A 22 -6.89 37.07 -11.14
CA ILE A 22 -5.73 36.22 -11.42
C ILE A 22 -6.18 34.95 -12.15
N GLU A 23 -7.21 34.25 -11.65
CA GLU A 23 -7.77 33.06 -12.31
C GLU A 23 -8.25 33.34 -13.74
N GLY A 24 -8.92 34.49 -13.96
CA GLY A 24 -9.36 34.92 -15.29
C GLY A 24 -8.19 35.11 -16.26
N HIS A 25 -7.12 35.79 -15.84
CA HIS A 25 -5.92 35.97 -16.65
C HIS A 25 -5.23 34.63 -16.95
N LEU A 26 -5.10 33.76 -15.96
CA LEU A 26 -4.51 32.43 -16.13
C LEU A 26 -5.33 31.60 -17.13
N ASN A 27 -6.65 31.56 -16.99
CA ASN A 27 -7.52 30.84 -17.93
C ASN A 27 -7.39 31.34 -19.38
N ASN A 28 -7.30 32.65 -19.59
CA ASN A 28 -7.09 33.23 -20.92
C ASN A 28 -5.73 32.86 -21.51
N MET A 29 -4.69 32.77 -20.68
CA MET A 29 -3.37 32.32 -21.08
C MET A 29 -3.36 30.83 -21.46
N TRP A 30 -4.09 29.98 -20.72
CA TRP A 30 -4.15 28.54 -20.99
C TRP A 30 -4.97 28.18 -22.24
N LEU A 31 -5.79 29.10 -22.74
CA LEU A 31 -6.53 28.93 -24.00
C LEU A 31 -5.66 29.13 -25.25
N GLN A 32 -4.42 29.62 -25.11
CA GLN A 32 -3.54 29.85 -26.27
C GLN A 32 -3.06 28.52 -26.87
N PRO A 33 -2.94 28.39 -28.21
CA PRO A 33 -2.58 27.12 -28.87
C PRO A 33 -1.24 26.50 -28.41
N ASP A 34 -0.26 27.35 -28.09
CA ASP A 34 1.08 26.94 -27.65
C ASP A 34 1.26 26.99 -26.11
N ALA A 35 0.17 27.19 -25.35
CA ALA A 35 0.25 27.30 -23.88
C ALA A 35 0.88 26.05 -23.22
N TRP A 36 0.69 24.88 -23.82
CA TRP A 36 1.26 23.62 -23.33
C TRP A 36 2.80 23.64 -23.29
N LYS A 37 3.47 24.32 -24.23
CA LYS A 37 4.94 24.48 -24.23
C LYS A 37 5.40 25.30 -23.04
N HIS A 38 4.66 26.37 -22.74
CA HIS A 38 4.96 27.21 -21.57
C HIS A 38 4.75 26.43 -20.26
N CYS A 39 3.63 25.68 -20.15
CA CYS A 39 3.41 24.80 -19.00
C CYS A 39 4.56 23.80 -18.84
N LEU A 40 4.98 23.16 -19.92
CA LEU A 40 6.05 22.15 -19.90
C LEU A 40 7.41 22.75 -19.50
N TYR A 41 7.74 23.92 -20.02
CA TYR A 41 8.92 24.67 -19.62
C TYR A 41 8.90 24.99 -18.12
N CYS A 42 7.79 25.52 -17.61
CA CYS A 42 7.66 25.82 -16.19
C CYS A 42 7.79 24.57 -15.31
N ILE A 43 7.11 23.47 -15.67
CA ILE A 43 7.17 22.19 -14.93
C ILE A 43 8.60 21.68 -14.79
N THR A 44 9.41 21.84 -15.83
CA THR A 44 10.76 21.30 -15.88
C THR A 44 11.79 22.21 -15.20
N HIS A 45 11.53 23.51 -15.07
CA HIS A 45 12.53 24.49 -14.61
C HIS A 45 12.21 25.19 -13.29
N THR A 46 10.94 25.30 -12.89
CA THR A 46 10.60 25.98 -11.63
C THR A 46 10.90 25.11 -10.42
N SER A 47 11.32 25.74 -9.33
CA SER A 47 11.36 25.14 -7.99
C SER A 47 10.11 25.50 -7.17
N ASN A 48 9.22 26.35 -7.69
CA ASN A 48 8.01 26.79 -7.01
C ASN A 48 6.87 25.78 -7.20
N GLU A 49 6.51 25.08 -6.12
CA GLU A 49 5.47 24.04 -6.10
C GLU A 49 4.10 24.56 -6.57
N TYR A 50 3.76 25.81 -6.26
CA TYR A 50 2.50 26.42 -6.68
C TYR A 50 2.45 26.65 -8.19
N VAL A 51 3.56 27.12 -8.77
CA VAL A 51 3.68 27.30 -10.22
C VAL A 51 3.64 25.96 -10.92
N ALA A 52 4.38 24.97 -10.41
CA ALA A 52 4.34 23.61 -10.93
C ALA A 52 2.90 23.09 -10.93
N MET A 53 2.19 23.14 -9.80
CA MET A 53 0.82 22.62 -9.70
C MET A 53 -0.18 23.30 -10.66
N VAL A 54 -0.09 24.62 -10.83
CA VAL A 54 -0.96 25.33 -11.79
C VAL A 54 -0.63 24.96 -13.22
N CYS A 55 0.65 24.89 -13.60
CA CYS A 55 1.05 24.48 -14.94
C CYS A 55 0.65 23.02 -15.24
N ILE A 56 0.80 22.11 -14.26
CA ILE A 56 0.38 20.71 -14.40
C ILE A 56 -1.14 20.63 -14.56
N THR A 57 -1.90 21.39 -13.78
CA THR A 57 -3.37 21.41 -13.85
C THR A 57 -3.86 22.00 -15.17
N ALA A 58 -3.23 23.07 -15.67
CA ALA A 58 -3.52 23.62 -16.98
C ALA A 58 -3.25 22.60 -18.09
N LEU A 59 -2.12 21.90 -18.03
CA LEU A 59 -1.75 20.87 -18.99
C LEU A 59 -2.69 19.65 -18.95
N GLU A 60 -3.05 19.18 -17.75
CA GLU A 60 -4.05 18.13 -17.54
C GLU A 60 -5.39 18.52 -18.16
N ASN A 61 -5.84 19.76 -17.96
CA ASN A 61 -7.09 20.26 -18.56
C ASN A 61 -7.01 20.30 -20.09
N LEU A 62 -5.87 20.70 -20.67
CA LEU A 62 -5.66 20.66 -22.12
C LEU A 62 -5.70 19.23 -22.66
N ILE A 63 -5.12 18.27 -21.94
CA ILE A 63 -5.12 16.85 -22.29
C ILE A 63 -6.53 16.26 -22.17
N ASN A 64 -7.27 16.56 -21.11
CA ASN A 64 -8.64 16.07 -20.94
C ASN A 64 -9.60 16.68 -21.97
N ARG A 65 -9.35 17.92 -22.41
CA ARG A 65 -10.07 18.57 -23.52
C ARG A 65 -9.71 18.01 -24.90
N GLN A 66 -8.67 17.18 -25.05
CA GLN A 66 -8.25 16.56 -26.33
C GLN A 66 -9.29 15.68 -26.99
N LEU A 67 -10.36 15.30 -26.28
CA LEU A 67 -11.54 14.72 -26.93
C LEU A 67 -12.09 15.63 -28.05
N CYS A 68 -11.68 16.92 -28.10
CA CYS A 68 -11.97 17.88 -29.16
C CYS A 68 -10.80 18.21 -30.13
N GLY A 69 -9.68 17.46 -30.12
CA GLY A 69 -8.63 17.55 -31.17
C GLY A 69 -7.62 18.70 -31.08
N SER A 70 -7.38 19.28 -29.90
CA SER A 70 -6.51 20.47 -29.73
C SER A 70 -4.99 20.19 -29.79
N LEU A 71 -4.53 18.95 -29.64
CA LEU A 71 -3.12 18.53 -29.65
C LEU A 71 -2.99 17.31 -30.55
N SER A 72 -1.90 17.29 -31.31
CA SER A 72 -1.55 16.14 -32.15
C SER A 72 -0.97 14.99 -31.34
N SER A 73 -0.97 13.78 -31.90
CA SER A 73 -0.33 12.61 -31.29
C SER A 73 1.18 12.81 -31.06
N CYS A 74 1.85 13.59 -31.92
CA CYS A 74 3.26 13.93 -31.76
C CYS A 74 3.47 14.82 -30.53
N GLN A 75 2.66 15.87 -30.36
CA GLN A 75 2.72 16.75 -29.19
C GLN A 75 2.44 16.01 -27.88
N LEU A 76 1.46 15.10 -27.85
CA LEU A 76 1.22 14.25 -26.68
C LEU A 76 2.42 13.37 -26.33
N THR A 77 3.14 12.89 -27.34
CA THR A 77 4.35 12.09 -27.15
C THR A 77 5.49 12.93 -26.59
N GLU A 78 5.69 14.14 -27.11
CA GLU A 78 6.67 15.11 -26.60
C GLU A 78 6.40 15.46 -25.14
N ILE A 79 5.16 15.84 -24.82
CA ILE A 79 4.74 16.15 -23.44
C ILE A 79 5.01 14.97 -22.51
N ARG A 80 4.61 13.76 -22.91
CA ARG A 80 4.82 12.53 -22.15
C ARG A 80 6.29 12.27 -21.87
N GLN A 81 7.15 12.34 -22.89
CA GLN A 81 8.58 12.08 -22.76
C GLN A 81 9.25 13.09 -21.83
N SER A 82 8.95 14.38 -22.00
CA SER A 82 9.50 15.43 -21.14
C SER A 82 9.05 15.30 -19.68
N ILE A 83 7.78 14.94 -19.41
CA ILE A 83 7.31 14.71 -18.04
C ILE A 83 7.96 13.46 -17.45
N LEU A 84 8.02 12.35 -18.20
CA LEU A 84 8.67 11.12 -17.73
C LEU A 84 10.13 11.38 -17.35
N GLN A 85 10.88 12.07 -18.21
CA GLN A 85 12.26 12.46 -17.92
C GLN A 85 12.35 13.31 -16.65
N CYS A 86 11.52 14.34 -16.52
CA CYS A 86 11.50 15.21 -15.34
C CYS A 86 11.23 14.43 -14.04
N VAL A 87 10.24 13.54 -14.05
CA VAL A 87 9.90 12.73 -12.88
C VAL A 87 11.03 11.75 -12.57
N MET A 88 11.59 11.06 -13.56
CA MET A 88 12.70 10.12 -13.34
C MET A 88 13.92 10.82 -12.73
N GLU A 89 14.28 12.01 -13.21
CA GLU A 89 15.44 12.77 -12.72
C GLU A 89 15.21 13.41 -11.34
N LYS A 90 14.00 13.89 -11.05
CA LYS A 90 13.74 14.79 -9.90
C LYS A 90 12.82 14.21 -8.81
N HIS A 91 12.32 12.98 -8.94
CA HIS A 91 11.29 12.41 -8.06
C HIS A 91 11.64 12.42 -6.55
N THR A 92 12.92 12.38 -6.18
CA THR A 92 13.35 12.39 -4.77
C THR A 92 13.31 13.78 -4.14
N ALA A 93 13.58 14.83 -4.91
CA ALA A 93 13.55 16.22 -4.46
C ALA A 93 12.16 16.87 -4.60
N MET A 94 11.29 16.26 -5.41
CA MET A 94 9.96 16.77 -5.71
C MET A 94 8.97 16.44 -4.60
N GLN A 95 8.11 17.40 -4.26
CA GLN A 95 6.99 17.18 -3.35
C GLN A 95 6.05 16.09 -3.88
N ASN A 96 5.54 15.24 -2.98
CA ASN A 96 4.69 14.10 -3.34
C ASN A 96 3.46 14.50 -4.16
N CYS A 97 2.79 15.62 -3.85
CA CYS A 97 1.60 16.05 -4.59
C CYS A 97 1.93 16.46 -6.04
N VAL A 98 3.03 17.19 -6.26
CA VAL A 98 3.51 17.56 -7.59
C VAL A 98 3.90 16.32 -8.39
N ARG A 99 4.69 15.42 -7.78
CA ARG A 99 5.11 14.15 -8.42
C ARG A 99 3.91 13.31 -8.83
N ASN A 100 2.99 13.07 -7.91
CA ASN A 100 1.82 12.23 -8.18
C ASN A 100 0.89 12.87 -9.23
N LYS A 101 0.81 14.21 -9.26
CA LYS A 101 0.06 14.93 -10.30
C LYS A 101 0.71 14.80 -11.68
N LEU A 102 2.05 14.86 -11.78
CA LEU A 102 2.76 14.60 -13.05
C LEU A 102 2.58 13.17 -13.54
N VAL A 103 2.69 12.18 -12.64
CA VAL A 103 2.39 10.78 -12.92
C VAL A 103 0.98 10.65 -13.50
N LYS A 104 -0.01 11.31 -12.90
CA LYS A 104 -1.38 11.33 -13.42
C LYS A 104 -1.47 11.89 -14.83
N VAL A 105 -0.78 12.99 -15.14
CA VAL A 105 -0.75 13.54 -16.50
C VAL A 105 -0.22 12.53 -17.52
N VAL A 106 0.83 11.78 -17.19
CA VAL A 106 1.35 10.71 -18.06
C VAL A 106 0.30 9.62 -18.28
N VAL A 107 -0.40 9.21 -17.22
CA VAL A 107 -1.49 8.22 -17.29
C VAL A 107 -2.67 8.73 -18.11
N ASP A 108 -3.04 10.01 -17.99
CA ASP A 108 -4.09 10.64 -18.79
C ASP A 108 -3.74 10.64 -20.29
N ILE A 109 -2.46 10.83 -20.63
CA ILE A 109 -1.96 10.69 -22.01
C ILE A 109 -2.01 9.22 -22.45
N ALA A 110 -1.58 8.29 -21.60
CA ALA A 110 -1.64 6.86 -21.89
C ALA A 110 -3.07 6.37 -22.12
N ARG A 111 -4.05 6.90 -21.38
CA ARG A 111 -5.48 6.64 -21.60
C ARG A 111 -5.93 6.97 -23.03
N ILE A 112 -5.31 7.96 -23.66
CA ILE A 112 -5.58 8.35 -25.06
C ILE A 112 -4.78 7.46 -26.03
N GLN A 113 -3.50 7.18 -25.75
CA GLN A 113 -2.57 6.59 -26.71
C GLN A 113 -2.43 5.06 -26.65
N TRP A 114 -2.63 4.43 -25.49
CA TRP A 114 -2.40 3.00 -25.28
C TRP A 114 -3.56 2.15 -25.82
N PRO A 115 -3.37 1.13 -26.67
CA PRO A 115 -2.10 0.49 -26.98
C PRO A 115 -1.46 0.90 -28.30
N HIS A 116 -2.12 1.67 -29.16
CA HIS A 116 -1.62 1.89 -30.53
C HIS A 116 -0.40 2.83 -30.57
N ASN A 117 -0.51 4.00 -29.95
CA ASN A 117 0.53 5.03 -29.94
C ASN A 117 1.42 4.96 -28.69
N TYR A 118 1.11 4.04 -27.78
CA TYR A 118 1.95 3.76 -26.61
C TYR A 118 1.89 2.28 -26.19
N PRO A 119 2.36 1.33 -27.02
CA PRO A 119 2.12 -0.10 -26.79
C PRO A 119 2.70 -0.65 -25.49
N ASN A 120 3.90 -0.21 -25.11
CA ASN A 120 4.67 -0.72 -23.98
C ASN A 120 4.41 0.05 -22.67
N PHE A 121 3.24 0.67 -22.52
CA PHE A 121 2.96 1.58 -21.41
C PHE A 121 3.18 0.95 -20.02
N ILE A 122 2.68 -0.27 -19.81
CA ILE A 122 2.82 -0.94 -18.51
C ILE A 122 4.26 -1.44 -18.33
N GLU A 123 4.88 -1.98 -19.37
CA GLU A 123 6.27 -2.44 -19.35
C GLU A 123 7.23 -1.30 -19.00
N ASP A 124 7.05 -0.12 -19.60
CA ASP A 124 7.84 1.07 -19.29
C ASP A 124 7.70 1.48 -17.82
N ILE A 125 6.49 1.40 -17.25
CA ILE A 125 6.27 1.65 -15.81
C ILE A 125 7.05 0.64 -14.96
N MET A 126 6.96 -0.64 -15.30
CA MET A 126 7.63 -1.71 -14.54
C MET A 126 9.15 -1.55 -14.59
N LEU A 127 9.69 -1.13 -15.74
CA LEU A 127 11.11 -0.85 -15.95
C LEU A 127 11.64 0.26 -15.02
N ILE A 128 10.81 1.27 -14.71
CA ILE A 128 11.15 2.30 -13.70
C ILE A 128 11.46 1.65 -12.35
N GLY A 129 10.73 0.59 -12.00
CA GLY A 129 10.88 -0.12 -10.74
C GLY A 129 12.04 -1.10 -10.72
N GLU A 130 12.40 -1.67 -11.88
CA GLU A 130 13.52 -2.61 -12.02
C GLU A 130 14.88 -1.92 -12.05
N HIS A 131 14.96 -0.72 -12.63
CA HIS A 131 16.22 0.00 -12.85
C HIS A 131 16.30 1.36 -12.14
N GLY A 132 15.25 1.75 -11.42
CA GLY A 132 15.17 3.06 -10.77
C GLY A 132 14.50 2.98 -9.42
N SER A 133 13.35 3.64 -9.29
CA SER A 133 12.66 3.82 -8.01
C SER A 133 11.44 2.92 -7.91
N VAL A 134 11.50 1.93 -7.00
CA VAL A 134 10.37 1.04 -6.68
C VAL A 134 9.16 1.86 -6.24
N VAL A 135 9.34 2.86 -5.39
CA VAL A 135 8.23 3.71 -4.91
C VAL A 135 7.59 4.46 -6.08
N LEU A 136 8.39 5.00 -7.00
CA LEU A 136 7.85 5.71 -8.17
C LEU A 136 7.08 4.76 -9.09
N CYS A 137 7.60 3.56 -9.35
CA CYS A 137 6.90 2.52 -10.12
C CYS A 137 5.55 2.17 -9.48
N LEU A 138 5.52 1.91 -8.17
CA LEU A 138 4.28 1.60 -7.46
C LEU A 138 3.27 2.76 -7.51
N VAL A 139 3.73 4.00 -7.42
CA VAL A 139 2.86 5.19 -7.60
C VAL A 139 2.29 5.25 -9.02
N PHE A 140 3.11 4.98 -10.06
CA PHE A 140 2.63 4.90 -11.44
C PHE A 140 1.58 3.81 -11.61
N LEU A 141 1.82 2.61 -11.09
CA LEU A 141 0.86 1.50 -11.16
C LEU A 141 -0.45 1.86 -10.46
N GLN A 142 -0.39 2.46 -9.26
CA GLN A 142 -1.58 2.89 -8.54
C GLN A 142 -2.42 3.88 -9.35
N VAL A 143 -1.79 4.92 -9.89
CA VAL A 143 -2.49 5.93 -10.68
C VAL A 143 -3.01 5.33 -12.00
N ALA A 144 -2.25 4.44 -12.64
CA ALA A 144 -2.70 3.74 -13.84
C ALA A 144 -3.94 2.87 -13.56
N MET A 145 -3.95 2.10 -12.47
CA MET A 145 -5.12 1.28 -12.09
C MET A 145 -6.33 2.13 -11.74
N GLU A 146 -6.14 3.20 -10.97
CA GLU A 146 -7.20 4.12 -10.59
C GLU A 146 -7.86 4.75 -11.83
N GLU A 147 -7.06 5.27 -12.76
CA GLU A 147 -7.58 5.98 -13.94
C GLU A 147 -8.05 5.04 -15.07
N LEU A 148 -7.48 3.84 -15.20
CA LEU A 148 -7.78 2.96 -16.35
C LEU A 148 -8.73 1.81 -16.01
N ALA A 149 -8.74 1.34 -14.76
CA ALA A 149 -9.54 0.18 -14.33
C ALA A 149 -10.74 0.57 -13.47
N ILE A 150 -10.49 1.42 -12.47
CA ILE A 150 -11.42 1.71 -11.37
C ILE A 150 -12.34 2.87 -11.74
N ARG A 151 -11.77 4.01 -12.20
CA ARG A 151 -12.55 5.21 -12.49
C ARG A 151 -13.44 5.03 -13.72
N ASP A 152 -14.73 5.31 -13.52
CA ASP A 152 -15.69 5.38 -14.62
C ASP A 152 -15.64 6.72 -15.36
N HIS A 153 -15.04 6.72 -16.55
CA HIS A 153 -14.94 7.89 -17.41
C HIS A 153 -16.21 8.06 -18.25
N GLN A 154 -17.18 8.85 -17.79
CA GLN A 154 -18.48 9.00 -18.49
C GLN A 154 -18.36 9.39 -19.97
N LEU A 155 -17.34 10.18 -20.34
CA LEU A 155 -17.10 10.64 -21.71
C LEU A 155 -16.34 9.64 -22.59
N MET A 156 -15.77 8.57 -22.03
CA MET A 156 -15.02 7.58 -22.82
C MET A 156 -16.00 6.56 -23.44
N PRO A 157 -15.88 6.26 -24.74
CA PRO A 157 -16.70 5.22 -25.39
C PRO A 157 -16.59 3.86 -24.68
N HIS A 158 -17.70 3.14 -24.58
CA HIS A 158 -17.74 1.85 -23.86
C HIS A 158 -16.77 0.81 -24.45
N SER A 159 -16.69 0.71 -25.78
CA SER A 159 -15.73 -0.19 -26.47
C SER A 159 -14.28 0.11 -26.11
N ARG A 160 -13.95 1.40 -25.96
CA ARG A 160 -12.62 1.85 -25.54
C ARG A 160 -12.31 1.44 -24.10
N LYS A 161 -13.28 1.60 -23.19
CA LYS A 161 -13.16 1.14 -21.80
C LYS A 161 -12.90 -0.36 -21.72
N LEU A 162 -13.68 -1.15 -22.46
CA LEU A 162 -13.54 -2.61 -22.49
C LEU A 162 -12.15 -3.01 -22.98
N HIS A 163 -11.68 -2.38 -24.06
CA HIS A 163 -10.36 -2.65 -24.62
C HIS A 163 -9.22 -2.31 -23.65
N ILE A 164 -9.26 -1.15 -22.99
CA ILE A 164 -8.28 -0.78 -21.97
C ILE A 164 -8.28 -1.80 -20.81
N LYS A 165 -9.48 -2.17 -20.33
CA LYS A 165 -9.62 -3.16 -19.27
C LYS A 165 -9.05 -4.50 -19.67
N GLU A 166 -9.38 -5.02 -20.84
CA GLU A 166 -8.85 -6.28 -21.37
C GLU A 166 -7.32 -6.28 -21.40
N ARG A 167 -6.72 -5.20 -21.90
CA ARG A 167 -5.25 -5.06 -21.93
C ARG A 167 -4.67 -5.03 -20.51
N LEU A 168 -5.28 -4.31 -19.59
CA LEU A 168 -4.82 -4.24 -18.20
C LEU A 168 -4.94 -5.61 -17.49
N HIS A 169 -6.00 -6.37 -17.77
CA HIS A 169 -6.16 -7.73 -17.29
C HIS A 169 -5.02 -8.64 -17.77
N GLY A 170 -4.56 -8.47 -19.02
CA GLY A 170 -3.40 -9.17 -19.55
C GLY A 170 -2.10 -8.92 -18.76
N HIS A 171 -1.91 -7.72 -18.20
CA HIS A 171 -0.74 -7.39 -17.39
C HIS A 171 -0.89 -7.68 -15.89
N ALA A 172 -2.11 -7.96 -15.43
CA ALA A 172 -2.40 -8.15 -14.00
C ALA A 172 -1.55 -9.23 -13.32
N PRO A 173 -1.24 -10.39 -13.94
CA PRO A 173 -0.34 -11.38 -13.33
C PRO A 173 1.07 -10.83 -13.07
N HIS A 174 1.61 -10.05 -14.02
CA HIS A 174 2.94 -9.47 -13.90
C HIS A 174 2.99 -8.37 -12.83
N MET A 175 1.96 -7.51 -12.79
CA MET A 175 1.82 -6.49 -11.75
C MET A 175 1.70 -7.11 -10.36
N LEU A 176 0.87 -8.16 -10.21
CA LEU A 176 0.70 -8.89 -8.96
C LEU A 176 2.02 -9.52 -8.51
N HIS A 177 2.73 -10.19 -9.41
CA HIS A 177 4.02 -10.81 -9.12
C HIS A 177 5.06 -9.79 -8.67
N TYR A 178 5.16 -8.65 -9.36
CA TYR A 178 6.09 -7.59 -8.97
C TYR A 178 5.79 -7.00 -7.60
N VAL A 179 4.53 -6.60 -7.33
CA VAL A 179 4.14 -6.01 -6.04
C VAL A 179 4.35 -7.01 -4.90
N THR A 180 3.99 -8.28 -5.12
CA THR A 180 4.24 -9.38 -4.17
C THR A 180 5.74 -9.55 -3.91
N GLY A 181 6.56 -9.57 -4.97
CA GLY A 181 8.01 -9.71 -4.89
C GLY A 181 8.70 -8.53 -4.19
N VAL A 182 8.18 -7.30 -4.34
CA VAL A 182 8.65 -6.13 -3.59
C VAL A 182 8.44 -6.33 -2.09
N LEU A 183 7.25 -6.79 -1.69
CA LEU A 183 6.91 -7.07 -0.28
C LEU A 183 7.73 -8.23 0.28
N GLU A 184 7.88 -9.33 -0.47
CA GLU A 184 8.73 -10.47 -0.11
C GLU A 184 10.17 -10.07 0.16
N LYS A 185 10.77 -9.25 -0.72
CA LYS A 185 12.14 -8.76 -0.56
C LYS A 185 12.31 -7.99 0.74
N LEU A 186 11.34 -7.15 1.10
CA LEU A 186 11.37 -6.39 2.35
C LEU A 186 11.24 -7.28 3.60
N LEU A 187 10.52 -8.40 3.50
CA LEU A 187 10.41 -9.38 4.60
C LEU A 187 11.68 -10.23 4.77
N LEU A 188 12.35 -10.57 3.67
CA LEU A 188 13.45 -11.54 3.65
C LEU A 188 14.85 -10.93 3.75
N TYR A 189 15.02 -9.62 3.60
CA TYR A 189 16.34 -8.98 3.62
C TYR A 189 16.92 -8.95 5.05
N PRO A 190 17.97 -9.73 5.37
CA PRO A 190 18.72 -9.54 6.61
C PRO A 190 19.59 -8.30 6.39
N ARG A 191 19.37 -7.24 7.16
CA ARG A 191 20.27 -6.08 7.10
C ARG A 191 21.64 -6.51 7.65
N GLY A 192 22.54 -6.88 6.75
CA GLY A 192 23.96 -6.97 7.04
C GLY A 192 24.49 -5.60 7.47
N ASP A 193 25.36 -5.65 8.48
CA ASP A 193 26.23 -4.58 8.97
C ASP A 193 26.29 -3.33 8.09
N SER A 194 25.72 -2.25 8.60
CA SER A 194 26.10 -0.90 8.19
C SER A 194 26.12 -0.01 9.41
N GLY A 195 27.23 -0.10 10.16
CA GLY A 195 27.61 0.89 11.16
C GLY A 195 28.19 0.29 12.44
N ASP A 196 29.43 -0.22 12.39
CA ASP A 196 30.45 0.12 13.38
C ASP A 196 31.83 -0.37 12.91
N ALA A 197 32.48 0.49 12.12
CA ALA A 197 33.91 0.44 11.92
C ALA A 197 34.61 1.06 13.14
N SER A 198 34.74 0.31 14.23
CA SER A 198 35.78 0.55 15.25
C SER A 198 36.03 -0.68 16.12
N GLY A 199 37.08 -1.43 15.76
CA GLY A 199 38.04 -1.98 16.70
C GLY A 199 37.64 -3.20 17.54
N GLY A 200 38.22 -4.35 17.21
CA GLY A 200 38.86 -5.19 18.23
C GLY A 200 38.32 -6.60 18.40
N GLY A 201 38.90 -7.54 17.65
CA GLY A 201 39.49 -8.74 18.25
C GLY A 201 38.60 -9.94 18.56
N GLY A 202 38.97 -11.08 17.95
CA GLY A 202 38.92 -12.36 18.65
C GLY A 202 37.84 -13.33 18.20
N GLY A 203 38.20 -14.22 17.27
CA GLY A 203 37.50 -15.49 17.10
C GLY A 203 37.56 -16.35 18.36
N GLY A 204 36.54 -17.17 18.56
CA GLY A 204 36.49 -18.11 19.69
C GLY A 204 35.32 -19.08 19.57
N PHE A 205 35.64 -20.30 19.13
CA PHE A 205 34.80 -21.48 19.23
C PHE A 205 34.33 -21.75 20.68
N THR A 206 33.14 -22.32 20.80
CA THR A 206 32.65 -23.30 21.81
C THR A 206 32.94 -23.05 23.30
N THR A 207 31.91 -23.14 24.16
CA THR A 207 31.72 -24.23 25.16
C THR A 207 30.60 -23.90 26.16
N THR A 208 29.71 -24.87 26.36
CA THR A 208 28.87 -25.06 27.57
C THR A 208 29.74 -25.21 28.84
N PRO A 209 29.29 -24.83 30.06
CA PRO A 209 28.71 -25.81 31.02
C PRO A 209 27.74 -25.17 32.08
N PRO A 210 27.42 -25.78 33.25
CA PRO A 210 26.61 -26.99 33.54
C PRO A 210 25.44 -26.71 34.57
N PRO A 211 24.61 -27.72 34.94
CA PRO A 211 23.38 -27.55 35.75
C PRO A 211 23.53 -27.96 37.24
N SER A 212 22.61 -27.52 38.13
CA SER A 212 22.21 -28.14 39.43
C SER A 212 21.22 -27.25 40.22
N PRO A 213 20.49 -27.73 41.25
CA PRO A 213 19.75 -29.00 41.40
C PRO A 213 18.27 -28.81 41.86
N SER A 214 17.53 -29.91 41.84
CA SER A 214 16.12 -30.13 42.20
C SER A 214 15.80 -30.07 43.70
N LEU A 215 14.60 -29.60 44.07
CA LEU A 215 13.83 -30.09 45.24
C LEU A 215 12.31 -29.94 44.97
N SER A 216 11.59 -31.06 45.17
CA SER A 216 10.15 -31.29 44.91
C SER A 216 9.30 -31.04 46.19
N PRO A 217 8.05 -31.56 46.32
CA PRO A 217 6.78 -30.98 45.87
C PRO A 217 5.78 -30.76 47.04
N HIS A 218 4.70 -29.98 46.85
CA HIS A 218 3.41 -30.25 47.53
C HIS A 218 2.23 -29.50 46.86
N ASN A 219 1.16 -30.27 46.61
CA ASN A 219 -0.17 -29.91 46.07
C ASN A 219 -1.18 -29.82 47.26
N PRO A 220 -2.51 -29.59 47.10
CA PRO A 220 -3.29 -28.77 46.15
C PRO A 220 -4.42 -27.90 46.82
N ALA A 221 -5.14 -27.13 45.99
CA ALA A 221 -6.57 -26.74 46.03
C ALA A 221 -7.14 -25.76 47.09
N SER A 222 -7.73 -24.65 46.62
CA SER A 222 -9.21 -24.47 46.55
C SER A 222 -9.65 -23.18 45.81
N PRO A 223 -10.88 -23.12 45.25
CA PRO A 223 -11.36 -22.10 44.31
C PRO A 223 -12.44 -21.15 44.89
N ALA A 224 -12.57 -19.94 44.34
CA ALA A 224 -13.73 -19.02 44.31
C ALA A 224 -13.17 -17.62 43.93
N ASP A 225 -13.65 -16.82 42.97
CA ASP A 225 -15.02 -16.53 42.55
C ASP A 225 -15.06 -16.29 41.02
N ALA A 226 -16.00 -16.95 40.33
CA ALA A 226 -16.31 -16.68 38.93
C ALA A 226 -17.54 -15.75 38.85
N ALA A 227 -17.31 -14.47 38.59
CA ALA A 227 -18.34 -13.58 38.07
C ALA A 227 -18.73 -14.01 36.64
N PRO A 228 -19.96 -13.75 36.17
CA PRO A 228 -20.42 -14.26 34.88
C PRO A 228 -19.69 -13.51 33.75
N ALA A 229 -18.66 -14.15 33.19
CA ALA A 229 -18.00 -13.68 31.98
C ALA A 229 -19.03 -13.67 30.84
N SER A 230 -19.13 -12.51 30.20
CA SER A 230 -20.09 -12.17 29.16
C SER A 230 -20.06 -13.15 27.98
N SER A 231 -21.18 -13.26 27.25
CA SER A 231 -21.36 -14.05 26.01
C SER A 231 -20.14 -14.05 25.06
N LEU A 232 -19.45 -12.91 24.95
CA LEU A 232 -18.20 -12.76 24.18
C LEU A 232 -17.06 -13.64 24.72
N SER A 233 -16.85 -13.73 26.03
CA SER A 233 -15.80 -14.56 26.62
C SER A 233 -15.95 -16.03 26.25
N ASN A 234 -17.19 -16.55 26.24
CA ASN A 234 -17.47 -17.93 25.84
C ASN A 234 -17.28 -18.16 24.33
N ILE A 235 -17.69 -17.20 23.49
CA ILE A 235 -17.43 -17.25 22.04
C ILE A 235 -15.92 -17.23 21.76
N LEU A 236 -15.16 -16.38 22.46
CA LEU A 236 -13.71 -16.30 22.33
C LEU A 236 -13.00 -17.56 22.85
N LEU A 237 -13.54 -18.21 23.89
CA LEU A 237 -13.00 -19.46 24.42
C LEU A 237 -13.29 -20.64 23.47
N LEU A 238 -14.48 -20.68 22.87
CA LEU A 238 -14.83 -21.66 21.82
C LEU A 238 -14.00 -21.46 20.55
N LEU A 239 -13.80 -20.21 20.12
CA LEU A 239 -12.89 -19.88 19.03
C LEU A 239 -11.48 -20.31 19.39
N LYS A 240 -10.99 -20.01 20.61
CA LYS A 240 -9.67 -20.44 21.08
C LYS A 240 -9.50 -21.96 21.10
N GLN A 241 -10.47 -22.68 21.62
CA GLN A 241 -10.45 -24.14 21.71
C GLN A 241 -10.50 -24.79 20.32
N ARG A 242 -11.36 -24.29 19.41
CA ARG A 242 -11.36 -24.74 18.01
C ARG A 242 -10.07 -24.36 17.29
N CYS A 243 -9.56 -23.14 17.49
CA CYS A 243 -8.35 -22.66 16.83
C CYS A 243 -7.11 -23.47 17.23
N GLN A 244 -6.98 -23.78 18.52
CA GLN A 244 -5.83 -24.52 19.06
C GLN A 244 -5.76 -25.97 18.58
N SER A 245 -6.91 -26.63 18.37
CA SER A 245 -6.96 -27.99 17.84
C SER A 245 -6.82 -28.06 16.31
N HIS A 246 -7.16 -27.00 15.59
CA HIS A 246 -7.36 -27.05 14.13
C HIS A 246 -6.28 -26.32 13.31
N TYR A 247 -5.49 -25.42 13.92
CA TYR A 247 -4.45 -24.64 13.25
C TYR A 247 -3.03 -25.01 13.72
N GLN A 248 -2.82 -26.26 14.12
CA GLN A 248 -1.48 -26.83 14.21
C GLN A 248 -1.18 -27.66 12.96
N PRO A 249 -0.07 -27.40 12.25
CA PRO A 249 0.96 -26.40 12.56
C PRO A 249 0.50 -24.95 12.31
N ALA A 250 1.08 -24.01 13.07
CA ALA A 250 0.82 -22.58 12.91
C ALA A 250 1.06 -22.15 11.45
N PRO A 251 0.22 -21.26 10.88
CA PRO A 251 0.33 -20.93 9.47
C PRO A 251 1.67 -20.24 9.17
N ARG A 252 2.17 -20.47 7.96
CA ARG A 252 3.50 -20.00 7.51
C ARG A 252 3.68 -18.49 7.71
N TRP A 253 2.67 -17.69 7.41
CA TRP A 253 2.71 -16.24 7.59
C TRP A 253 2.94 -15.81 9.05
N LEU A 254 2.40 -16.56 10.02
CA LEU A 254 2.55 -16.22 11.44
C LEU A 254 3.97 -16.51 11.92
N GLN A 255 4.58 -17.58 11.40
CA GLN A 255 5.99 -17.88 11.64
C GLN A 255 6.88 -16.79 11.05
N LEU A 256 6.60 -16.36 9.81
CA LEU A 256 7.35 -15.31 9.13
C LEU A 256 7.22 -13.96 9.86
N ALA A 257 6.02 -13.62 10.33
CA ALA A 257 5.78 -12.40 11.10
C ALA A 257 6.56 -12.41 12.43
N ALA A 258 6.63 -13.56 13.10
CA ALA A 258 7.39 -13.71 14.34
C ALA A 258 8.92 -13.59 14.15
N THR A 259 9.44 -13.89 12.95
CA THR A 259 10.86 -13.73 12.62
C THR A 259 11.21 -12.34 12.09
N PHE A 260 10.25 -11.43 12.01
CA PHE A 260 10.44 -10.13 11.39
C PHE A 260 11.43 -9.24 12.18
N PRO A 261 12.35 -8.51 11.51
CA PRO A 261 13.36 -7.70 12.19
C PRO A 261 12.75 -6.65 13.12
N HIS A 262 13.35 -6.48 14.30
CA HIS A 262 12.93 -5.45 15.25
C HIS A 262 13.35 -4.03 14.83
N SER A 263 14.32 -3.89 13.92
CA SER A 263 14.75 -2.62 13.33
C SER A 263 14.20 -2.47 11.91
N TRP A 264 13.20 -1.60 11.78
CA TRP A 264 12.49 -1.30 10.53
C TRP A 264 12.67 0.19 10.22
N ASP A 265 13.28 0.52 9.09
CA ASP A 265 13.54 1.92 8.73
C ASP A 265 12.38 2.58 7.99
N ALA A 266 12.34 3.91 8.04
CA ALA A 266 11.25 4.69 7.43
C ALA A 266 11.17 4.52 5.91
N ALA A 267 12.28 4.20 5.24
CA ALA A 267 12.31 3.94 3.80
C ALA A 267 11.60 2.63 3.45
N SER A 268 11.91 1.55 4.17
CA SER A 268 11.24 0.25 4.00
C SER A 268 9.77 0.33 4.40
N ASP A 269 9.44 1.09 5.46
CA ASP A 269 8.06 1.36 5.86
C ASP A 269 7.25 2.01 4.74
N ASN A 270 7.79 3.09 4.17
CA ASN A 270 7.15 3.77 3.06
C ASN A 270 7.01 2.86 1.83
N GLN A 271 8.03 2.06 1.51
CA GLN A 271 7.96 1.14 0.38
C GLN A 271 6.91 0.04 0.59
N ALA A 272 6.85 -0.56 1.79
CA ALA A 272 5.83 -1.56 2.13
C ALA A 272 4.42 -0.95 2.12
N TYR A 273 4.27 0.26 2.68
CA TYR A 273 3.00 1.00 2.68
C TYR A 273 2.48 1.24 1.25
N VAL A 274 3.34 1.78 0.37
CA VAL A 274 2.97 2.04 -1.02
C VAL A 274 2.72 0.74 -1.77
N ALA A 275 3.48 -0.33 -1.52
CA ALA A 275 3.26 -1.64 -2.15
C ALA A 275 1.93 -2.27 -1.71
N LEU A 276 1.58 -2.23 -0.42
CA LEU A 276 0.30 -2.73 0.08
C LEU A 276 -0.89 -1.93 -0.44
N ASN A 277 -0.77 -0.60 -0.57
CA ASN A 277 -1.83 0.20 -1.19
C ASN A 277 -2.00 -0.13 -2.68
N CYS A 278 -0.90 -0.40 -3.39
CA CYS A 278 -0.93 -0.89 -4.77
C CYS A 278 -1.63 -2.25 -4.85
N LEU A 279 -1.30 -3.16 -3.92
CA LEU A 279 -1.93 -4.47 -3.83
C LEU A 279 -3.43 -4.36 -3.54
N ALA A 280 -3.85 -3.50 -2.61
CA ALA A 280 -5.26 -3.25 -2.33
C ALA A 280 -6.03 -2.80 -3.58
N GLN A 281 -5.47 -1.87 -4.37
CA GLN A 281 -6.08 -1.44 -5.64
C GLN A 281 -6.14 -2.55 -6.70
N LEU A 282 -5.09 -3.39 -6.81
CA LEU A 282 -5.16 -4.60 -7.63
C LEU A 282 -6.36 -5.47 -7.20
N MET A 283 -6.52 -5.69 -5.90
CA MET A 283 -7.57 -6.54 -5.33
C MET A 283 -9.00 -6.04 -5.60
N VAL A 284 -9.21 -4.80 -6.03
CA VAL A 284 -10.54 -4.28 -6.41
C VAL A 284 -11.05 -4.91 -7.71
N TRP A 285 -10.17 -5.10 -8.71
CA TRP A 285 -10.58 -5.50 -10.07
C TRP A 285 -9.90 -6.76 -10.60
N LEU A 286 -8.82 -7.23 -9.94
CA LEU A 286 -8.06 -8.42 -10.33
C LEU A 286 -8.96 -9.68 -10.44
N PRO A 287 -8.82 -10.52 -11.47
CA PRO A 287 -9.46 -11.83 -11.46
C PRO A 287 -8.93 -12.71 -10.31
N LEU A 288 -9.82 -13.17 -9.43
CA LEU A 288 -9.42 -13.91 -8.22
C LEU A 288 -8.68 -15.23 -8.49
N HIS A 289 -8.85 -15.82 -9.68
CA HIS A 289 -8.08 -17.01 -10.06
C HIS A 289 -6.57 -16.74 -10.07
N LEU A 290 -6.14 -15.52 -10.39
CA LEU A 290 -4.73 -15.14 -10.36
C LEU A 290 -4.13 -15.18 -8.94
N LEU A 291 -4.95 -14.98 -7.90
CA LEU A 291 -4.51 -15.15 -6.52
C LEU A 291 -4.45 -16.62 -6.13
N ALA A 292 -5.34 -17.45 -6.69
CA ALA A 292 -5.33 -18.89 -6.45
C ALA A 292 -4.14 -19.57 -7.15
N ASP A 293 -3.86 -19.17 -8.40
CA ASP A 293 -2.80 -19.74 -9.25
C ASP A 293 -1.39 -19.42 -8.72
N ASN A 294 -1.20 -18.23 -8.15
CA ASN A 294 0.09 -17.81 -7.57
C ASN A 294 0.37 -18.42 -6.18
N ASN A 295 -0.45 -19.39 -5.74
CA ASN A 295 -0.39 -20.03 -4.42
C ASN A 295 -0.46 -19.03 -3.26
N SER A 296 -0.58 -19.55 -2.04
CA SER A 296 -0.75 -18.79 -0.80
C SER A 296 0.21 -17.62 -0.53
N ALA A 297 1.26 -17.41 -1.32
CA ALA A 297 2.33 -16.44 -1.06
C ALA A 297 1.80 -15.00 -0.88
N THR A 298 1.03 -14.47 -1.83
CA THR A 298 0.48 -13.11 -1.71
C THR A 298 -0.42 -12.98 -0.48
N VAL A 299 -1.27 -13.98 -0.23
CA VAL A 299 -2.15 -14.02 0.94
C VAL A 299 -1.31 -14.07 2.22
N ASP A 300 -0.31 -14.95 2.29
CA ASP A 300 0.59 -15.14 3.42
C ASP A 300 1.37 -13.84 3.71
N ILE A 301 1.85 -13.13 2.70
CA ILE A 301 2.49 -11.82 2.85
C ILE A 301 1.52 -10.80 3.44
N ILE A 302 0.30 -10.70 2.90
CA ILE A 302 -0.72 -9.78 3.42
C ILE A 302 -0.96 -10.06 4.90
N PHE A 303 -1.15 -11.32 5.29
CA PHE A 303 -1.37 -11.68 6.69
C PHE A 303 -0.14 -11.47 7.57
N THR A 304 1.07 -11.68 7.03
CA THR A 304 2.34 -11.39 7.71
C THR A 304 2.40 -9.91 8.09
N TYR A 305 2.18 -9.00 7.12
CA TYR A 305 2.16 -7.56 7.36
C TYR A 305 1.01 -7.10 8.26
N ALA A 306 -0.16 -7.73 8.15
CA ALA A 306 -1.31 -7.44 9.02
C ALA A 306 -1.03 -7.77 10.49
N ALA A 307 -0.18 -8.75 10.77
CA ALA A 307 0.17 -9.18 12.13
C ALA A 307 1.27 -8.34 12.79
N LEU A 308 2.05 -7.57 12.02
CA LEU A 308 3.20 -6.80 12.56
C LEU A 308 2.79 -5.80 13.66
N ALA A 309 1.67 -5.10 13.52
CA ALA A 309 1.15 -4.18 14.54
C ALA A 309 0.94 -4.86 15.91
N ALA A 310 0.55 -6.14 15.90
CA ALA A 310 0.37 -6.91 17.13
C ALA A 310 1.71 -7.31 17.76
N LEU A 311 2.64 -7.74 16.91
CA LEU A 311 3.96 -8.26 17.29
C LEU A 311 4.90 -7.15 17.77
N ASN A 312 4.88 -5.99 17.10
CA ASN A 312 5.78 -4.87 17.33
C ASN A 312 5.20 -3.76 18.21
N SER A 313 4.06 -4.01 18.88
CA SER A 313 3.42 -3.06 19.82
C SER A 313 4.34 -2.55 20.95
N VAL A 314 5.52 -3.15 21.11
CA VAL A 314 6.54 -2.79 22.09
C VAL A 314 7.62 -1.84 21.52
N SER A 315 7.77 -1.70 20.19
CA SER A 315 8.71 -0.74 19.58
C SER A 315 7.97 0.51 19.10
N SER A 316 8.12 1.60 19.84
CA SER A 316 7.46 2.90 19.66
C SER A 316 7.77 3.64 18.34
N GLN A 317 8.43 3.00 17.38
CA GLN A 317 8.87 3.63 16.12
C GLN A 317 8.27 2.99 14.86
N SER A 318 7.66 1.81 14.92
CA SER A 318 7.00 1.24 13.73
C SER A 318 5.62 1.87 13.53
N SER A 319 5.45 2.57 12.42
CA SER A 319 4.15 3.13 12.05
C SER A 319 3.20 1.96 11.74
N ASN A 320 2.11 1.83 12.48
CA ASN A 320 1.09 0.80 12.24
C ASN A 320 0.41 0.93 10.86
N THR A 321 0.78 1.93 10.05
CA THR A 321 0.30 2.19 8.69
C THR A 321 0.43 0.97 7.77
N VAL A 322 1.55 0.25 7.84
CA VAL A 322 1.76 -0.94 6.99
C VAL A 322 0.75 -2.03 7.35
N SER A 323 0.55 -2.33 8.64
CA SER A 323 -0.46 -3.31 9.06
C SER A 323 -1.88 -2.87 8.75
N ILE A 324 -2.19 -1.57 8.86
CA ILE A 324 -3.49 -1.00 8.46
C ILE A 324 -3.74 -1.18 6.96
N SER A 325 -2.75 -0.92 6.11
CA SER A 325 -2.84 -1.16 4.66
C SER A 325 -2.98 -2.65 4.32
N ALA A 326 -2.30 -3.52 5.05
CA ALA A 326 -2.43 -4.97 4.88
C ALA A 326 -3.84 -5.48 5.23
N VAL A 327 -4.44 -5.02 6.35
CA VAL A 327 -5.83 -5.36 6.68
C VAL A 327 -6.79 -4.81 5.63
N SER A 328 -6.49 -3.67 5.02
CA SER A 328 -7.28 -3.14 3.89
C SER A 328 -7.27 -4.09 2.68
N CYS A 329 -6.13 -4.71 2.36
CA CYS A 329 -6.06 -5.73 1.30
C CYS A 329 -6.99 -6.93 1.58
N ILE A 330 -7.05 -7.37 2.85
CA ILE A 330 -7.96 -8.45 3.29
C ILE A 330 -9.43 -8.02 3.12
N GLN A 331 -9.74 -6.78 3.49
CA GLN A 331 -11.09 -6.23 3.35
C GLN A 331 -11.53 -6.15 1.89
N GLU A 332 -10.66 -5.69 0.98
CA GLU A 332 -10.97 -5.66 -0.47
C GLU A 332 -11.24 -7.05 -1.05
N PHE A 333 -10.54 -8.10 -0.56
CA PHE A 333 -10.84 -9.47 -0.94
C PHE A 333 -12.24 -9.90 -0.47
N LEU A 334 -12.57 -9.65 0.80
CA LEU A 334 -13.82 -10.08 1.42
C LEU A 334 -15.03 -9.24 0.98
N ALA A 335 -14.82 -8.01 0.50
CA ALA A 335 -15.86 -7.13 -0.02
C ALA A 335 -16.39 -7.58 -1.39
N ARG A 336 -15.78 -8.59 -2.02
CA ARG A 336 -16.22 -9.06 -3.34
C ARG A 336 -17.58 -9.72 -3.27
N PRO A 337 -18.56 -9.25 -4.09
CA PRO A 337 -19.95 -9.69 -3.97
C PRO A 337 -20.15 -11.15 -4.42
N CYS A 338 -19.28 -11.69 -5.26
CA CYS A 338 -19.42 -13.04 -5.81
C CYS A 338 -18.04 -13.70 -5.93
N ILE A 339 -17.85 -14.80 -5.19
CA ILE A 339 -16.68 -15.67 -5.31
C ILE A 339 -17.15 -17.00 -5.92
N PRO A 340 -16.66 -17.40 -7.10
CA PRO A 340 -17.07 -18.64 -7.73
C PRO A 340 -16.67 -19.86 -6.87
N PRO A 341 -17.45 -20.96 -6.88
CA PRO A 341 -17.17 -22.15 -6.07
C PRO A 341 -15.80 -22.78 -6.30
N SER A 342 -15.22 -22.61 -7.50
CA SER A 342 -13.86 -23.06 -7.81
C SER A 342 -12.78 -22.40 -6.93
N LEU A 343 -13.08 -21.25 -6.31
CA LEU A 343 -12.18 -20.50 -5.44
C LEU A 343 -12.52 -20.66 -3.95
N ASN A 344 -13.42 -21.60 -3.60
CA ASN A 344 -13.72 -21.94 -2.21
C ASN A 344 -12.46 -22.28 -1.37
N PRO A 345 -11.43 -23.00 -1.90
CA PRO A 345 -10.21 -23.25 -1.14
C PRO A 345 -9.49 -21.97 -0.73
N LEU A 346 -9.39 -20.99 -1.64
CA LEU A 346 -8.77 -19.69 -1.38
C LEU A 346 -9.59 -18.89 -0.35
N LEU A 347 -10.92 -18.86 -0.51
CA LEU A 347 -11.81 -18.20 0.44
C LEU A 347 -11.68 -18.81 1.85
N LEU A 348 -11.71 -20.14 1.95
CA LEU A 348 -11.53 -20.85 3.23
C LEU A 348 -10.17 -20.56 3.86
N GLN A 349 -9.11 -20.47 3.06
CA GLN A 349 -7.78 -20.08 3.54
C GLN A 349 -7.78 -18.66 4.10
N VAL A 350 -8.38 -17.69 3.40
CA VAL A 350 -8.47 -16.30 3.88
C VAL A 350 -9.28 -16.21 5.17
N LEU A 351 -10.47 -16.83 5.23
CA LEU A 351 -11.31 -16.84 6.43
C LEU A 351 -10.61 -17.51 7.61
N THR A 352 -9.93 -18.64 7.37
CA THR A 352 -9.07 -19.32 8.34
C THR A 352 -8.00 -18.39 8.88
N ASN A 353 -7.26 -17.71 8.00
CA ASN A 353 -6.21 -16.79 8.40
C ASN A 353 -6.76 -15.57 9.17
N CYS A 354 -7.95 -15.07 8.82
CA CYS A 354 -8.63 -14.03 9.59
C CYS A 354 -8.95 -14.50 11.02
N CYS A 355 -9.50 -15.70 11.17
CA CYS A 355 -9.76 -16.30 12.48
C CYS A 355 -8.47 -16.47 13.30
N VAL A 356 -7.38 -16.93 12.68
CA VAL A 356 -6.08 -17.06 13.35
C VAL A 356 -5.52 -15.70 13.77
N LEU A 357 -5.61 -14.67 12.92
CA LEU A 357 -5.17 -13.31 13.23
C LEU A 357 -5.94 -12.73 14.42
N VAL A 358 -7.28 -12.82 14.40
CA VAL A 358 -8.13 -12.35 15.50
C VAL A 358 -7.83 -13.13 16.78
N HIS A 359 -7.70 -14.45 16.68
CA HIS A 359 -7.34 -15.29 17.81
C HIS A 359 -5.97 -14.90 18.39
N TYR A 360 -4.98 -14.61 17.55
CA TYR A 360 -3.65 -14.17 17.97
C TYR A 360 -3.71 -12.85 18.76
N LEU A 361 -4.45 -11.86 18.26
CA LEU A 361 -4.68 -10.58 18.96
C LEU A 361 -5.29 -10.76 20.36
N LEU A 362 -6.15 -11.78 20.51
CA LEU A 362 -6.89 -12.05 21.74
C LEU A 362 -6.21 -13.06 22.68
N SER A 363 -5.28 -13.86 22.18
CA SER A 363 -4.61 -14.94 22.94
C SER A 363 -3.40 -14.43 23.72
N SER A 364 -3.27 -14.81 25.00
CA SER A 364 -2.07 -14.57 25.82
C SER A 364 -0.81 -15.04 25.07
N SER A 365 0.09 -14.12 24.73
CA SER A 365 1.37 -14.48 24.12
C SER A 365 2.22 -15.22 25.16
N PRO A 366 2.86 -16.35 24.84
CA PRO A 366 3.84 -16.99 25.70
C PRO A 366 5.22 -16.29 25.63
N ALA A 367 5.28 -15.01 25.26
CA ALA A 367 6.51 -14.25 25.28
C ALA A 367 7.01 -14.07 26.72
N VAL A 368 8.10 -14.78 27.00
CA VAL A 368 8.95 -14.82 28.19
C VAL A 368 8.87 -13.54 29.04
N GLY A 369 8.35 -13.68 30.26
CA GLY A 369 8.57 -12.72 31.36
C GLY A 369 7.57 -11.57 31.51
N ALA A 370 6.63 -11.35 30.59
CA ALA A 370 5.62 -10.30 30.75
C ALA A 370 4.41 -10.80 31.56
N VAL A 371 4.04 -10.07 32.61
CA VAL A 371 2.79 -10.26 33.37
C VAL A 371 1.63 -10.42 32.39
N ALA A 372 0.77 -11.43 32.61
CA ALA A 372 -0.38 -11.73 31.77
C ALA A 372 -1.29 -10.50 31.62
N SER A 373 -1.03 -9.67 30.61
CA SER A 373 -1.87 -8.53 30.28
C SER A 373 -3.20 -9.06 29.76
N SER A 374 -4.29 -8.59 30.35
CA SER A 374 -5.63 -8.90 29.87
C SER A 374 -5.73 -8.55 28.38
N ALA A 375 -6.50 -9.31 27.60
CA ALA A 375 -6.75 -9.03 26.18
C ALA A 375 -7.16 -7.56 25.97
N LYS A 376 -7.95 -7.00 26.89
CA LYS A 376 -8.37 -5.59 26.90
C LYS A 376 -7.19 -4.61 26.94
N GLN A 377 -6.17 -4.89 27.74
CA GLN A 377 -5.00 -4.02 27.90
C GLN A 377 -4.12 -4.03 26.65
N ARG A 378 -4.01 -5.16 25.97
CA ARG A 378 -3.23 -5.26 24.72
C ARG A 378 -3.93 -4.60 23.54
N LEU A 379 -5.25 -4.81 23.43
CA LEU A 379 -6.05 -4.12 22.42
C LEU A 379 -5.96 -2.59 22.59
N ALA A 380 -5.86 -2.11 23.84
CA ALA A 380 -5.68 -0.68 24.13
C ALA A 380 -4.30 -0.12 23.70
N LEU A 381 -3.30 -0.96 23.45
CA LEU A 381 -1.97 -0.55 22.94
C LEU A 381 -1.93 -0.48 21.41
N LEU A 382 -2.94 -1.03 20.72
CA LEU A 382 -3.00 -1.01 19.26
C LEU A 382 -3.48 0.34 18.75
N HIS A 383 -3.05 0.70 17.54
CA HIS A 383 -3.53 1.91 16.88
C HIS A 383 -5.05 1.86 16.65
N PRO A 384 -5.80 2.95 16.92
CA PRO A 384 -7.26 2.95 16.84
C PRO A 384 -7.78 2.54 15.45
N THR A 385 -7.21 3.09 14.37
CA THR A 385 -7.59 2.72 12.99
C THR A 385 -7.34 1.24 12.66
N TYR A 386 -6.32 0.62 13.26
CA TYR A 386 -6.07 -0.81 13.07
C TYR A 386 -7.16 -1.62 13.78
N LEU A 387 -7.48 -1.25 15.03
CA LEU A 387 -8.56 -1.87 15.80
C LEU A 387 -9.91 -1.76 15.09
N ASP A 388 -10.23 -0.59 14.53
CA ASP A 388 -11.47 -0.38 13.76
C ASP A 388 -11.56 -1.33 12.57
N LYS A 389 -10.48 -1.44 11.78
CA LYS A 389 -10.44 -2.36 10.64
C LYS A 389 -10.54 -3.83 11.03
N VAL A 390 -9.87 -4.24 12.10
CA VAL A 390 -10.00 -5.61 12.63
C VAL A 390 -11.42 -5.85 13.15
N THR A 391 -12.07 -4.84 13.74
CA THR A 391 -13.46 -4.95 14.19
C THR A 391 -14.41 -5.13 13.00
N GLU A 392 -14.24 -4.36 11.92
CA GLU A 392 -14.99 -4.58 10.68
C GLU A 392 -14.75 -5.99 10.11
N LEU A 393 -13.51 -6.48 10.15
CA LEU A 393 -13.19 -7.84 9.72
C LEU A 393 -13.97 -8.88 10.53
N VAL A 394 -14.04 -8.73 11.85
CA VAL A 394 -14.84 -9.61 12.73
C VAL A 394 -16.32 -9.53 12.38
N ARG A 395 -16.86 -8.34 12.08
CA ARG A 395 -18.27 -8.20 11.65
C ARG A 395 -18.55 -8.97 10.37
N VAL A 396 -17.66 -8.90 9.39
CA VAL A 396 -17.78 -9.67 8.14
C VAL A 396 -17.75 -11.17 8.43
N LEU A 397 -16.83 -11.66 9.27
CA LEU A 397 -16.72 -13.08 9.61
C LEU A 397 -17.95 -13.64 10.34
N VAL A 398 -18.68 -12.81 11.10
CA VAL A 398 -19.88 -13.21 11.83
C VAL A 398 -21.15 -13.06 10.98
N ALA A 399 -21.12 -12.22 9.95
CA ALA A 399 -22.24 -12.02 9.03
C ALA A 399 -22.34 -13.09 7.94
N VAL A 400 -21.23 -13.77 7.64
CA VAL A 400 -21.16 -14.97 6.77
C VAL A 400 -21.49 -16.21 7.58
#